data_AF-A0A1X9MA64-F1
#
_entry.id   AF-A0A1X9MA64-F1
#
_cell.length_a   1.000
_cell.length_b   1.000
_cell.length_c   1.000
_cell.angle_alpha   90.00
_cell.angle_beta   90.00
_cell.angle_gamma   90.00
#
_symmetry.space_group_name_H-M   'P 1'
#
loop_
_entity.id
_entity.type
_entity.pdbx_description
1 polymer ?
#
loop_
_entity_poly.entity_id
_entity_poly.type
_entity_poly.pdbx_seq_one_letter_code
_entity_poly.pdbx_strand_id
1 'polypeptide(L)'
;MLQPNGLQQLKDQYACDKGVLTIYLNTDQTSNDQQKGEWKIRLKNGLKKLEQYIERMNANQIQTFKKLKKNALKEIENLQLQLPKSFVLVASEKGGLYLKELRIQVENEFQWDKEPKFLQLENLQKRYPQEGILLIQKENIYMIETSLGEVNEETLYSLELESADWKPYEGNAARDRMASSANHRDKYDQRFEANQIRWLKQLASDLEQQGVKRGWKHVYLLGEKELVTEFEKQVKLINKTKINKNYTNLTSMEILNQLLVS
;
A
#
# COMPACT_ATOMS: atom_id res chain seq x y z
N MET A 1 -6.56 -2.20 -6.86
CA MET A 1 -6.47 -0.90 -6.14
C MET A 1 -7.73 -0.08 -6.42
N LEU A 2 -8.36 0.50 -5.39
CA LEU A 2 -9.56 1.33 -5.54
C LEU A 2 -9.15 2.79 -5.76
N GLN A 3 -9.07 3.20 -7.02
CA GLN A 3 -8.92 4.61 -7.39
C GLN A 3 -10.12 5.44 -6.89
N PRO A 4 -10.01 6.78 -6.73
CA PRO A 4 -11.13 7.62 -6.29
C PRO A 4 -12.40 7.46 -7.13
N ASN A 5 -12.24 7.27 -8.45
CA ASN A 5 -13.35 6.98 -9.36
C ASN A 5 -14.01 5.61 -9.08
N GLY A 6 -13.26 4.67 -8.50
CA GLY A 6 -13.75 3.34 -8.13
C GLY A 6 -14.73 3.37 -6.97
N LEU A 7 -14.58 4.29 -6.01
CA LEU A 7 -15.56 4.42 -4.92
C LEU A 7 -16.90 4.95 -5.40
N GLN A 8 -16.89 5.92 -6.33
CA GLN A 8 -18.14 6.41 -6.91
C GLN A 8 -18.84 5.31 -7.73
N GLN A 9 -18.08 4.54 -8.53
CA GLN A 9 -18.61 3.38 -9.23
C GLN A 9 -19.23 2.35 -8.27
N LEU A 10 -18.58 2.07 -7.14
CA LEU A 10 -19.14 1.21 -6.09
C LEU A 10 -20.41 1.82 -5.47
N LYS A 11 -20.47 3.14 -5.25
CA LYS A 11 -21.70 3.79 -4.78
C LYS A 11 -22.86 3.53 -5.74
N ASP A 12 -22.66 3.80 -7.01
CA ASP A 12 -23.69 3.68 -8.04
C ASP A 12 -24.10 2.22 -8.28
N GLN A 13 -23.13 1.29 -8.23
CA GLN A 13 -23.35 -0.13 -8.39
C GLN A 13 -24.23 -0.70 -7.26
N TYR A 14 -23.97 -0.30 -6.01
CA TYR A 14 -24.65 -0.89 -4.86
C TYR A 14 -25.91 -0.12 -4.44
N ALA A 15 -26.09 1.14 -4.84
CA ALA A 15 -27.27 1.95 -4.53
C ALA A 15 -28.58 1.23 -4.89
N CYS A 16 -29.50 1.13 -3.92
CA CYS A 16 -30.73 0.36 -4.02
C CYS A 16 -31.82 0.93 -3.13
N ASP A 17 -33.00 1.25 -3.69
CA ASP A 17 -34.15 1.77 -2.94
C ASP A 17 -34.70 0.80 -1.87
N LYS A 18 -34.43 -0.50 -2.04
CA LYS A 18 -34.80 -1.52 -1.05
C LYS A 18 -33.83 -1.60 0.13
N GLY A 19 -32.75 -0.82 0.09
CA GLY A 19 -31.76 -0.71 1.15
C GLY A 19 -30.44 -1.42 0.84
N VAL A 20 -29.40 -0.86 1.44
CA VAL A 20 -27.99 -1.23 1.34
C VAL A 20 -27.47 -1.36 2.77
N LEU A 21 -26.91 -2.52 3.09
CA LEU A 21 -26.23 -2.77 4.35
C LEU A 21 -24.77 -2.37 4.21
N THR A 22 -24.31 -1.43 5.03
CA THR A 22 -22.88 -1.10 5.16
C THR A 22 -22.40 -1.42 6.56
N ILE A 23 -21.30 -2.15 6.67
CA ILE A 23 -20.68 -2.55 7.93
C ILE A 23 -19.21 -2.17 7.88
N TYR A 24 -18.77 -1.37 8.86
CA TYR A 24 -17.37 -1.27 9.25
C TYR A 24 -17.19 -2.02 10.56
N LEU A 25 -16.25 -2.96 10.59
CA LEU A 25 -15.97 -3.74 11.79
C LEU A 25 -14.48 -3.79 12.07
N ASN A 26 -14.13 -3.40 13.29
CA ASN A 26 -12.80 -3.56 13.85
C ASN A 26 -12.68 -4.94 14.49
N THR A 27 -11.63 -5.65 14.11
CA THR A 27 -11.32 -7.02 14.56
C THR A 27 -9.88 -7.12 15.07
N ASP A 28 -9.25 -5.98 15.40
CA ASP A 28 -7.81 -5.89 15.67
C ASP A 28 -7.39 -6.77 16.85
N GLN A 29 -6.75 -7.89 16.52
CA GLN A 29 -6.34 -8.92 17.47
C GLN A 29 -5.16 -8.47 18.37
N THR A 30 -4.61 -7.26 18.21
CA THR A 30 -3.63 -6.73 19.16
C THR A 30 -4.26 -6.30 20.49
N SER A 31 -5.59 -6.16 20.56
CA SER A 31 -6.32 -5.88 21.80
C SER A 31 -6.82 -7.17 22.47
N ASN A 32 -6.61 -7.27 23.79
CA ASN A 32 -7.09 -8.40 24.60
C ASN A 32 -8.60 -8.61 24.51
N ASP A 33 -9.39 -7.55 24.35
CA ASP A 33 -10.85 -7.65 24.26
C ASP A 33 -11.29 -8.20 22.90
N GLN A 34 -10.57 -7.84 21.84
CA GLN A 34 -10.82 -8.34 20.49
C GLN A 34 -10.48 -9.83 20.37
N GLN A 35 -9.41 -10.28 21.03
CA GLN A 35 -9.06 -11.71 21.13
C GLN A 35 -10.14 -12.51 21.87
N LYS A 36 -10.81 -11.91 22.86
CA LYS A 36 -11.94 -12.52 23.58
C LYS A 36 -13.26 -12.48 22.79
N GLY A 37 -13.25 -11.98 21.56
CA GLY A 37 -14.41 -11.97 20.67
C GLY A 37 -15.32 -10.75 20.84
N GLU A 38 -14.81 -9.61 21.32
CA GLU A 38 -15.60 -8.37 21.40
C GLU A 38 -16.22 -8.00 20.03
N TRP A 39 -15.49 -8.17 18.92
CA TRP A 39 -16.02 -7.94 17.57
C TRP A 39 -17.30 -8.72 17.27
N LYS A 40 -17.44 -9.96 17.78
CA LYS A 40 -18.66 -10.78 17.60
C LYS A 40 -19.85 -10.12 18.32
N ILE A 41 -19.60 -9.59 19.51
CA ILE A 41 -20.59 -8.86 20.30
C ILE A 41 -20.99 -7.56 19.59
N ARG A 42 -20.01 -6.80 19.08
CA ARG A 42 -20.27 -5.56 18.31
C ARG A 42 -21.10 -5.83 17.06
N LEU A 43 -20.72 -6.84 16.26
CA LEU A 43 -21.44 -7.28 15.07
C LEU A 43 -22.88 -7.68 15.39
N LYS A 44 -23.07 -8.56 16.38
CA LYS A 44 -24.40 -9.01 16.82
C LYS A 44 -25.28 -7.85 17.26
N ASN A 45 -24.73 -6.95 18.07
CA ASN A 45 -25.48 -5.81 18.59
C ASN A 45 -25.80 -4.77 17.50
N GLY A 46 -24.86 -4.48 16.60
CA GLY A 46 -25.05 -3.56 15.48
C GLY A 46 -26.18 -4.03 14.55
N LEU A 47 -26.12 -5.29 14.12
CA LEU A 47 -27.15 -5.89 13.27
C LEU A 47 -28.52 -5.96 13.96
N LYS A 48 -28.56 -6.27 15.26
CA LYS A 48 -29.82 -6.30 16.04
C LYS A 48 -30.46 -4.90 16.12
N LYS A 49 -29.65 -3.85 16.32
CA LYS A 49 -30.13 -2.46 16.35
C LYS A 49 -30.71 -2.03 15.00
N LEU A 50 -30.03 -2.36 13.90
CA LEU A 50 -30.55 -2.08 12.55
C LEU A 50 -31.88 -2.81 12.30
N GLU A 51 -31.96 -4.09 12.68
CA GLU A 51 -33.19 -4.87 12.53
C GLU A 51 -34.38 -4.21 13.24
N GLN A 52 -34.20 -3.83 14.51
CA GLN A 52 -35.23 -3.15 15.30
C GLN A 52 -35.62 -1.79 14.72
N TYR A 53 -34.65 -1.05 14.17
CA TYR A 53 -34.91 0.23 13.52
C TYR A 53 -35.74 0.05 12.24
N ILE A 54 -35.38 -0.91 11.39
CA ILE A 54 -36.07 -1.21 10.12
C ILE A 54 -37.48 -1.72 10.40
N GLU A 55 -37.67 -2.60 11.38
CA GLU A 55 -39.01 -3.10 11.75
C GLU A 55 -39.97 -1.98 12.18
N ARG A 56 -39.45 -0.88 12.75
CA ARG A 56 -40.25 0.27 13.18
C ARG A 56 -40.49 1.29 12.06
N MET A 57 -39.46 1.61 11.29
CA MET A 57 -39.48 2.75 10.37
C MET A 57 -39.68 2.34 8.90
N ASN A 58 -39.22 1.15 8.52
CA ASN A 58 -39.16 0.67 7.13
C ASN A 58 -39.55 -0.81 7.04
N ALA A 59 -40.70 -1.18 7.61
CA ALA A 59 -41.11 -2.58 7.76
C ALA A 59 -41.17 -3.34 6.42
N ASN A 60 -41.41 -2.66 5.30
CA ASN A 60 -41.37 -3.23 3.95
C ASN A 60 -39.97 -3.69 3.50
N GLN A 61 -38.89 -3.19 4.10
CA GLN A 61 -37.50 -3.52 3.78
C GLN A 61 -36.94 -4.65 4.66
N ILE A 62 -37.67 -5.11 5.68
CA ILE A 62 -37.16 -6.07 6.67
C ILE A 62 -36.74 -7.41 6.06
N GLN A 63 -37.47 -7.90 5.05
CA GLN A 63 -37.15 -9.16 4.40
C GLN A 63 -35.84 -9.07 3.62
N THR A 64 -35.64 -7.96 2.89
CA THR A 64 -34.38 -7.67 2.19
C THR A 64 -33.22 -7.55 3.18
N PHE A 65 -33.40 -6.83 4.29
CA PHE A 65 -32.39 -6.75 5.34
C PHE A 65 -32.03 -8.13 5.90
N LYS A 66 -33.01 -8.96 6.27
CA LYS A 66 -32.78 -10.32 6.82
C LYS A 66 -31.99 -11.19 5.84
N LYS A 67 -32.28 -11.10 4.54
CA LYS A 67 -31.54 -11.80 3.49
C LYS A 67 -30.08 -11.33 3.39
N LEU A 68 -29.86 -10.02 3.31
CA LEU A 68 -28.51 -9.45 3.19
C LEU A 68 -27.68 -9.69 4.47
N LYS A 69 -28.30 -9.58 5.65
CA LYS A 69 -27.70 -9.92 6.95
C LYS A 69 -27.19 -11.36 6.97
N LYS A 70 -27.99 -12.32 6.49
CA LYS A 70 -27.58 -13.74 6.43
C LYS A 70 -26.35 -13.94 5.55
N ASN A 71 -26.33 -13.30 4.37
CA ASN A 71 -25.19 -13.38 3.45
C ASN A 71 -23.94 -12.73 4.06
N ALA A 72 -24.09 -11.54 4.65
CA ALA A 72 -22.99 -10.83 5.31
C ALA A 72 -22.37 -11.66 6.45
N LEU A 73 -23.21 -12.27 7.30
CA LEU A 73 -22.74 -13.13 8.39
C LEU A 73 -21.94 -14.33 7.88
N LYS A 74 -22.40 -14.97 6.80
CA LYS A 74 -21.69 -16.10 6.18
C LYS A 74 -20.30 -15.69 5.69
N GLU A 75 -20.17 -14.54 5.02
CA GLU A 75 -18.87 -14.06 4.56
C GLU A 75 -17.95 -13.67 5.72
N ILE A 76 -18.49 -13.05 6.77
CA ILE A 76 -17.70 -12.72 7.97
C ILE A 76 -17.25 -13.98 8.72
N GLU A 77 -18.06 -15.05 8.72
CA GLU A 77 -17.66 -16.34 9.27
C GLU A 77 -16.48 -16.95 8.50
N ASN A 78 -16.45 -16.83 7.17
CA ASN A 78 -15.32 -17.30 6.36
C ASN A 78 -14.01 -16.58 6.72
N LEU A 79 -14.07 -15.29 7.10
CA LEU A 79 -12.90 -14.52 7.54
C LEU A 79 -12.33 -14.97 8.90
N GLN A 80 -13.08 -15.74 9.71
CA GLN A 80 -12.64 -16.07 11.07
C GLN A 80 -11.31 -16.83 11.14
N LEU A 81 -10.96 -17.57 10.07
CA LEU A 81 -9.69 -18.30 9.99
C LEU A 81 -8.49 -17.36 9.92
N GLN A 82 -8.65 -16.20 9.27
CA GLN A 82 -7.62 -15.20 9.07
C GLN A 82 -8.25 -13.81 9.19
N LEU A 83 -8.58 -13.41 10.43
CA LEU A 83 -9.24 -12.12 10.67
C LEU A 83 -8.28 -10.98 10.31
N PRO A 84 -8.69 -10.08 9.39
CA PRO A 84 -7.94 -8.85 9.17
C PRO A 84 -8.01 -7.95 10.42
N LYS A 85 -7.25 -6.85 10.45
CA LYS A 85 -7.39 -5.85 11.53
C LYS A 85 -8.75 -5.18 11.50
N SER A 86 -9.30 -4.98 10.31
CA SER A 86 -10.69 -4.59 10.13
C SER A 86 -11.18 -4.92 8.73
N PHE A 87 -12.46 -4.66 8.47
CA PHE A 87 -13.01 -4.74 7.13
C PHE A 87 -14.18 -3.78 6.95
N VAL A 88 -14.48 -3.50 5.68
CA VAL A 88 -15.74 -2.92 5.24
C VAL A 88 -16.51 -3.92 4.39
N LEU A 89 -17.79 -4.09 4.69
CA LEU A 89 -18.71 -4.94 3.92
C LEU A 89 -19.89 -4.08 3.46
N VAL A 90 -20.20 -4.18 2.16
CA VAL A 90 -21.38 -3.57 1.56
C VAL A 90 -22.21 -4.67 0.92
N ALA A 91 -23.51 -4.69 1.18
CA ALA A 91 -24.42 -5.65 0.57
C ALA A 91 -25.71 -4.98 0.11
N SER A 92 -26.16 -5.30 -1.11
CA SER A 92 -27.47 -4.88 -1.64
C SER A 92 -28.02 -5.92 -2.61
N GLU A 93 -29.33 -5.89 -2.88
CA GLU A 93 -29.94 -6.79 -3.89
C GLU A 93 -29.41 -6.51 -5.30
N LYS A 94 -29.03 -5.26 -5.58
CA LYS A 94 -28.53 -4.82 -6.88
C LYS A 94 -27.06 -5.18 -7.10
N GLY A 95 -26.21 -4.87 -6.12
CA GLY A 95 -24.75 -5.01 -6.24
C GLY A 95 -24.20 -6.33 -5.73
N GLY A 96 -25.00 -7.15 -5.04
CA GLY A 96 -24.53 -8.36 -4.37
C GLY A 96 -23.79 -8.03 -3.08
N LEU A 97 -22.64 -8.66 -2.85
CA LEU A 97 -21.80 -8.44 -1.66
C LEU A 97 -20.41 -7.97 -2.10
N TYR A 98 -19.93 -6.93 -1.44
CA TYR A 98 -18.57 -6.40 -1.53
C TYR A 98 -17.94 -6.48 -0.16
N LEU A 99 -16.72 -7.02 -0.08
CA LEU A 99 -15.94 -7.12 1.14
C LEU A 99 -14.53 -6.61 0.83
N LYS A 100 -14.05 -5.67 1.65
CA LYS A 100 -12.67 -5.19 1.60
C LYS A 100 -12.07 -5.30 2.98
N GLU A 101 -11.11 -6.21 3.10
CA GLU A 101 -10.22 -6.34 4.24
C GLU A 101 -9.27 -5.14 4.30
N LEU A 102 -8.94 -4.74 5.53
CA LEU A 102 -8.10 -3.58 5.83
C LEU A 102 -7.10 -3.96 6.94
N ARG A 103 -5.84 -3.56 6.76
CA ARG A 103 -4.77 -3.68 7.77
C ARG A 103 -4.67 -2.49 8.73
N ILE A 104 -5.69 -1.64 8.75
CA ILE A 104 -5.81 -0.48 9.63
C ILE A 104 -7.07 -0.60 10.48
N GLN A 105 -7.15 0.14 11.58
CA GLN A 105 -8.35 0.15 12.42
C GLN A 105 -9.46 1.00 11.79
N VAL A 106 -10.70 0.59 12.04
CA VAL A 106 -11.92 1.35 11.73
C VAL A 106 -12.75 1.53 12.99
N GLU A 107 -13.64 2.52 12.97
CA GLU A 107 -14.72 2.62 13.93
C GLU A 107 -15.83 1.63 13.54
N ASN A 108 -16.38 0.94 14.55
CA ASN A 108 -17.48 0.00 14.36
C ASN A 108 -18.74 0.77 13.98
N GLU A 109 -19.21 0.59 12.74
CA GLU A 109 -20.34 1.33 12.20
C GLU A 109 -21.26 0.40 11.40
N PHE A 110 -22.57 0.53 11.60
CA PHE A 110 -23.60 -0.30 10.97
C PHE A 110 -24.69 0.60 10.42
N GLN A 111 -24.87 0.60 9.11
CA GLN A 111 -25.79 1.49 8.41
C GLN A 111 -26.73 0.71 7.50
N TRP A 112 -27.96 1.20 7.41
CA TRP A 112 -28.97 0.76 6.46
C TRP A 112 -29.57 1.97 5.77
N ASP A 113 -29.27 2.14 4.48
CA ASP A 113 -29.70 3.30 3.69
C ASP A 113 -29.83 2.92 2.21
N LYS A 114 -30.30 3.82 1.36
CA LYS A 114 -30.41 3.60 -0.10
C LYS A 114 -29.07 3.57 -0.81
N GLU A 115 -28.03 4.13 -0.20
CA GLU A 115 -26.68 4.22 -0.75
C GLU A 115 -25.66 3.65 0.23
N PRO A 116 -24.57 3.01 -0.26
CA PRO A 116 -23.50 2.55 0.60
C PRO A 116 -22.76 3.73 1.25
N LYS A 117 -22.39 3.57 2.51
CA LYS A 117 -21.71 4.61 3.28
C LYS A 117 -20.20 4.44 3.22
N PHE A 118 -19.53 5.18 2.35
CA PHE A 118 -18.07 5.10 2.20
C PHE A 118 -17.28 6.20 2.90
N LEU A 119 -17.92 7.10 3.65
CA LEU A 119 -17.26 8.24 4.27
C LEU A 119 -16.02 7.85 5.10
N GLN A 120 -16.13 6.78 5.89
CA GLN A 120 -15.01 6.31 6.69
C GLN A 120 -13.85 5.82 5.81
N LEU A 121 -14.16 5.05 4.76
CA LEU A 121 -13.15 4.58 3.81
C LEU A 121 -12.49 5.73 3.03
N GLU A 122 -13.26 6.74 2.63
CA GLU A 122 -12.73 7.96 2.00
C GLU A 122 -11.76 8.71 2.92
N ASN A 123 -12.08 8.80 4.22
CA ASN A 123 -11.19 9.41 5.20
C ASN A 123 -9.91 8.59 5.39
N LEU A 124 -10.00 7.26 5.37
CA LEU A 124 -8.82 6.38 5.42
C LEU A 124 -7.95 6.52 4.17
N GLN A 125 -8.54 6.67 2.97
CA GLN A 125 -7.78 6.92 1.74
C GLN A 125 -7.04 8.27 1.77
N LYS A 126 -7.59 9.28 2.46
CA LYS A 126 -6.90 10.56 2.66
C LYS A 126 -5.75 10.44 3.67
N ARG A 127 -5.96 9.67 4.74
CA ARG A 127 -4.97 9.46 5.81
C ARG A 127 -3.83 8.53 5.39
N TYR A 128 -4.14 7.52 4.60
CA TYR A 128 -3.22 6.52 4.08
C TYR A 128 -3.33 6.50 2.56
N PRO A 129 -2.83 7.56 1.89
CA PRO A 129 -2.95 7.69 0.45
C PRO A 129 -2.12 6.64 -0.28
N GLN A 130 -2.19 6.66 -1.61
CA GLN A 130 -1.27 5.87 -2.41
C GLN A 130 0.13 6.51 -2.33
N GLU A 131 1.13 5.73 -1.93
CA GLU A 131 2.49 6.22 -1.67
C GLU A 131 3.52 5.27 -2.30
N GLY A 132 4.67 5.83 -2.66
CA GLY A 132 5.84 5.06 -3.06
C GLY A 132 6.88 5.07 -1.94
N ILE A 133 7.46 3.93 -1.64
CA ILE A 133 8.61 3.80 -0.74
C ILE A 133 9.76 3.27 -1.58
N LEU A 134 10.86 4.02 -1.64
CA LEU A 134 12.04 3.70 -2.43
C LEU A 134 13.21 3.46 -1.48
N LEU A 135 13.62 2.20 -1.35
CA LEU A 135 14.86 1.81 -0.67
C LEU A 135 16.02 1.84 -1.66
N ILE A 136 16.85 2.86 -1.54
CA ILE A 136 17.95 3.15 -2.46
C ILE A 136 19.23 2.55 -1.88
N GLN A 137 19.80 1.61 -2.62
CA GLN A 137 21.08 0.98 -2.33
C GLN A 137 22.09 1.26 -3.44
N LYS A 138 23.33 0.80 -3.25
CA LYS A 138 24.41 1.05 -4.20
C LYS A 138 24.10 0.47 -5.59
N GLU A 139 23.61 -0.77 -5.63
CA GLU A 139 23.43 -1.53 -6.88
C GLU A 139 21.96 -1.83 -7.18
N ASN A 140 21.03 -1.44 -6.31
CA ASN A 140 19.62 -1.70 -6.52
C ASN A 140 18.73 -0.62 -5.87
N ILE A 141 17.49 -0.54 -6.36
CA ILE A 141 16.41 0.19 -5.72
C ILE A 141 15.25 -0.79 -5.53
N TYR A 142 14.81 -0.93 -4.29
CA TYR A 142 13.61 -1.68 -3.96
C TYR A 142 12.44 -0.71 -3.77
N MET A 143 11.46 -0.80 -4.67
CA MET A 143 10.24 0.01 -4.66
C MET A 143 9.12 -0.78 -4.02
N ILE A 144 8.41 -0.15 -3.10
CA ILE A 144 7.19 -0.67 -2.49
C ILE A 144 6.09 0.35 -2.73
N GLU A 145 4.98 -0.06 -3.34
CA GLU A 145 3.79 0.76 -3.45
C GLU A 145 2.80 0.41 -2.37
N THR A 146 2.28 1.43 -1.69
CA THR A 146 1.35 1.25 -0.58
C THR A 146 0.09 2.07 -0.77
N SER A 147 -1.02 1.63 -0.16
CA SER A 147 -2.25 2.41 -0.02
C SER A 147 -3.09 1.82 1.09
N LEU A 148 -3.85 2.64 1.82
CA LEU A 148 -4.70 2.15 2.93
C LEU A 148 -3.91 1.35 3.99
N GLY A 149 -2.63 1.67 4.16
CA GLY A 149 -1.74 0.97 5.09
C GLY A 149 -1.38 -0.46 4.67
N GLU A 150 -1.54 -0.79 3.38
CA GLU A 150 -1.21 -2.10 2.81
C GLU A 150 -0.13 -1.96 1.74
N VAL A 151 0.72 -2.99 1.61
CA VAL A 151 1.62 -3.15 0.47
C VAL A 151 0.82 -3.73 -0.70
N ASN A 152 0.83 -3.02 -1.83
CA ASN A 152 0.12 -3.41 -3.04
C ASN A 152 1.04 -4.06 -4.08
N GLU A 153 2.28 -3.57 -4.19
CA GLU A 153 3.24 -3.99 -5.21
C GLU A 153 4.66 -3.78 -4.70
N GLU A 154 5.55 -4.66 -5.14
CA GLU A 154 6.98 -4.61 -4.85
C GLU A 154 7.74 -4.78 -6.16
N THR A 155 8.81 -4.02 -6.36
CA THR A 155 9.64 -4.11 -7.56
C THR A 155 11.10 -3.88 -7.19
N LEU A 156 11.97 -4.77 -7.64
CA LEU A 156 13.42 -4.64 -7.49
C LEU A 156 14.02 -4.19 -8.82
N TYR A 157 14.72 -3.06 -8.79
CA TYR A 157 15.52 -2.57 -9.91
C TYR A 157 17.00 -2.80 -9.58
N SER A 158 17.74 -3.46 -10.47
CA SER A 158 19.16 -3.74 -10.28
C SER A 158 20.00 -3.04 -11.35
N LEU A 159 21.15 -2.54 -10.95
CA LEU A 159 22.18 -2.01 -11.84
C LEU A 159 22.88 -3.18 -12.53
N GLU A 160 22.65 -3.35 -13.82
CA GLU A 160 23.42 -4.29 -14.64
C GLU A 160 24.62 -3.56 -15.28
N LEU A 161 25.83 -3.97 -14.92
CA LEU A 161 27.05 -3.47 -15.54
C LEU A 161 27.39 -4.37 -16.72
N GLU A 162 27.17 -3.91 -17.94
CA GLU A 162 27.69 -4.60 -19.12
C GLU A 162 29.23 -4.60 -19.06
N SER A 163 29.81 -5.81 -19.02
CA SER A 163 31.26 -6.06 -18.94
C SER A 163 32.02 -5.80 -20.26
N ALA A 164 31.41 -5.10 -21.22
CA ALA A 164 31.83 -5.08 -22.62
C ALA A 164 33.17 -4.34 -22.91
N ASP A 165 33.73 -3.58 -21.96
CA ASP A 165 34.87 -2.69 -22.19
C ASP A 165 36.22 -3.16 -21.62
N TRP A 166 36.35 -4.43 -21.23
CA TRP A 166 37.67 -5.02 -20.96
C TRP A 166 38.37 -5.35 -22.29
N LYS A 167 38.81 -4.32 -23.03
CA LYS A 167 39.83 -4.51 -24.08
C LYS A 167 41.20 -4.58 -23.39
N PRO A 168 41.89 -5.74 -23.39
CA PRO A 168 43.29 -5.75 -23.01
C PRO A 168 44.05 -4.83 -23.96
N TYR A 169 44.70 -3.80 -23.42
CA TYR A 169 45.67 -3.02 -24.17
C TYR A 169 46.90 -3.92 -24.40
N GLU A 170 46.95 -4.63 -25.52
CA GLU A 170 48.19 -5.22 -26.03
C GLU A 170 49.05 -4.09 -26.61
N GLY A 171 49.90 -3.53 -25.76
CA GLY A 171 51.00 -2.67 -26.17
C GLY A 171 52.30 -3.30 -25.73
N ASN A 172 53.20 -3.60 -26.67
CA ASN A 172 54.56 -4.12 -26.48
C ASN A 172 55.45 -3.14 -25.71
N ALA A 173 55.17 -2.94 -24.42
CA ALA A 173 56.00 -2.24 -23.45
C ALA A 173 55.70 -2.79 -22.05
N ALA A 174 55.84 -4.11 -21.91
CA ALA A 174 55.72 -4.83 -20.65
C ALA A 174 57.05 -4.83 -19.86
N ARG A 175 57.71 -3.68 -19.72
CA ARG A 175 58.94 -3.59 -18.91
C ARG A 175 59.04 -2.45 -17.91
N ASP A 176 58.03 -1.61 -17.72
CA ASP A 176 58.01 -0.63 -16.62
C ASP A 176 56.59 -0.37 -16.11
N ARG A 177 56.01 -1.29 -15.32
CA ARG A 177 54.69 -1.05 -14.68
C ARG A 177 54.53 -1.73 -13.32
N MET A 178 55.31 -1.29 -12.32
CA MET A 178 54.91 -1.43 -10.90
C MET A 178 53.99 -0.29 -10.42
N ALA A 179 53.58 0.64 -11.31
CA ALA A 179 52.64 1.73 -11.00
C ALA A 179 51.20 1.52 -11.52
N SER A 180 50.90 0.38 -12.17
CA SER A 180 49.65 0.20 -12.94
C SER A 180 48.49 -0.40 -12.14
N SER A 181 48.74 -1.10 -11.03
CA SER A 181 47.68 -1.81 -10.29
C SER A 181 46.72 -0.86 -9.54
N ALA A 182 47.26 0.18 -8.90
CA ALA A 182 46.45 1.22 -8.23
C ALA A 182 45.61 2.02 -9.23
N ASN A 183 46.23 2.47 -10.33
CA ASN A 183 45.56 3.21 -11.41
C ASN A 183 44.43 2.43 -12.11
N HIS A 184 44.46 1.08 -12.10
CA HIS A 184 43.40 0.26 -12.68
C HIS A 184 42.20 0.08 -11.74
N ARG A 185 42.43 -0.01 -10.42
CA ARG A 185 41.36 -0.03 -9.41
C ARG A 185 40.64 1.32 -9.35
N ASP A 186 41.40 2.41 -9.31
CA ASP A 186 40.82 3.76 -9.26
C ASP A 186 39.97 4.08 -10.51
N LYS A 187 40.40 3.63 -11.70
CA LYS A 187 39.61 3.78 -12.93
C LYS A 187 38.38 2.89 -12.99
N TYR A 188 38.41 1.73 -12.36
CA TYR A 188 37.25 0.84 -12.25
C TYR A 188 36.20 1.46 -11.31
N ASP A 189 36.63 1.93 -10.15
CA ASP A 189 35.76 2.56 -9.15
C ASP A 189 35.12 3.84 -9.70
N GLN A 190 35.89 4.69 -10.41
CA GLN A 190 35.34 5.89 -11.07
C GLN A 190 34.30 5.56 -12.16
N ARG A 191 34.50 4.48 -12.93
CA ARG A 191 33.55 4.05 -13.97
C ARG A 191 32.27 3.48 -13.35
N PHE A 192 32.43 2.70 -12.28
CA PHE A 192 31.31 2.18 -11.50
C PHE A 192 30.46 3.33 -10.98
N GLU A 193 31.07 4.32 -10.31
CA GLU A 193 30.36 5.48 -9.78
C GLU A 193 29.66 6.29 -10.87
N ALA A 194 30.33 6.54 -12.00
CA ALA A 194 29.73 7.27 -13.11
C ALA A 194 28.52 6.55 -13.73
N ASN A 195 28.59 5.23 -13.89
CA ASN A 195 27.48 4.42 -14.39
C ASN A 195 26.33 4.35 -13.39
N GLN A 196 26.66 4.18 -12.11
CA GLN A 196 25.69 4.19 -11.01
C GLN A 196 24.91 5.51 -10.97
N ILE A 197 25.61 6.65 -11.02
CA ILE A 197 24.96 7.97 -11.03
C ILE A 197 24.03 8.13 -12.23
N ARG A 198 24.46 7.69 -13.43
CA ARG A 198 23.63 7.76 -14.64
C ARG A 198 22.38 6.89 -14.51
N TRP A 199 22.55 5.66 -14.02
CA TRP A 199 21.45 4.73 -13.80
C TRP A 199 20.44 5.26 -12.77
N LEU A 200 20.92 5.78 -11.64
CA LEU A 200 20.07 6.41 -10.61
C LEU A 200 19.27 7.60 -11.19
N LYS A 201 19.89 8.42 -12.04
CA LYS A 201 19.21 9.55 -12.70
C LYS A 201 18.10 9.10 -13.64
N GLN A 202 18.37 8.09 -14.46
CA GLN A 202 17.38 7.53 -15.38
C GLN A 202 16.21 6.91 -14.59
N LEU A 203 16.53 6.06 -13.61
CA LEU A 203 15.54 5.37 -12.81
C LEU A 203 14.70 6.33 -11.96
N ALA A 204 15.29 7.42 -11.45
CA ALA A 204 14.54 8.47 -10.75
C ALA A 204 13.47 9.12 -11.66
N SER A 205 13.82 9.41 -12.91
CA SER A 205 12.87 9.96 -13.89
C SER A 205 11.74 8.97 -14.21
N ASP A 206 12.07 7.69 -14.39
CA ASP A 206 11.08 6.66 -14.70
C ASP A 206 10.13 6.42 -13.52
N LEU A 207 10.67 6.31 -12.31
CA LEU A 207 9.89 6.17 -11.08
C LEU A 207 9.03 7.40 -10.78
N GLU A 208 9.50 8.59 -11.12
CA GLU A 208 8.68 9.80 -11.04
C GLU A 208 7.48 9.74 -11.99
N GLN A 209 7.70 9.39 -13.26
CA GLN A 209 6.61 9.25 -14.23
C GLN A 209 5.62 8.16 -13.80
N GLN A 210 6.12 7.04 -13.28
CA GLN A 210 5.30 5.99 -12.70
C GLN A 210 4.49 6.52 -11.52
N GLY A 211 5.10 7.23 -10.59
CA GLY A 211 4.44 7.81 -9.43
C GLY A 211 3.32 8.78 -9.81
N VAL A 212 3.57 9.66 -10.78
CA VAL A 212 2.53 10.57 -11.32
C VAL A 212 1.39 9.79 -11.95
N LYS A 213 1.70 8.83 -12.82
CA LYS A 213 0.70 8.00 -13.51
C LYS A 213 -0.16 7.19 -12.54
N ARG A 214 0.46 6.68 -11.48
CA ARG A 214 -0.20 5.87 -10.44
C ARG A 214 -0.85 6.73 -9.35
N GLY A 215 -0.62 8.03 -9.34
CA GLY A 215 -1.26 8.97 -8.43
C GLY A 215 -0.66 9.01 -7.03
N TRP A 216 0.63 8.68 -6.88
CA TRP A 216 1.33 8.76 -5.60
C TRP A 216 1.21 10.17 -5.01
N LYS A 217 0.79 10.24 -3.74
CA LYS A 217 0.65 11.50 -3.00
C LYS A 217 1.90 11.86 -2.20
N HIS A 218 2.73 10.87 -1.91
CA HIS A 218 3.96 10.99 -1.16
C HIS A 218 4.97 9.93 -1.61
N VAL A 219 6.26 10.27 -1.54
CA VAL A 219 7.36 9.31 -1.75
C VAL A 219 8.34 9.33 -0.59
N TYR A 220 8.58 8.18 0.01
CA TYR A 220 9.62 7.99 1.02
C TYR A 220 10.90 7.51 0.35
N LEU A 221 12.00 8.24 0.58
CA LEU A 221 13.33 7.89 0.11
C LEU A 221 14.13 7.36 1.29
N LEU A 222 14.40 6.05 1.29
CA LEU A 222 15.10 5.31 2.33
C LEU A 222 16.49 4.91 1.83
N GLY A 223 17.49 4.92 2.69
CA GLY A 223 18.83 4.42 2.36
C GLY A 223 19.96 5.23 2.96
N GLU A 224 21.16 5.06 2.41
CA GLU A 224 22.33 5.83 2.82
C GLU A 224 22.20 7.31 2.42
N LYS A 225 22.62 8.20 3.31
CA LYS A 225 22.41 9.65 3.20
C LYS A 225 22.87 10.21 1.85
N GLU A 226 24.03 9.77 1.36
CA GLU A 226 24.61 10.26 0.12
C GLU A 226 23.78 9.84 -1.10
N LEU A 227 23.44 8.55 -1.20
CA LEU A 227 22.62 8.00 -2.29
C LEU A 227 21.21 8.61 -2.31
N VAL A 228 20.57 8.69 -1.14
CA VAL A 228 19.24 9.31 -0.99
C VAL A 228 19.27 10.78 -1.42
N THR A 229 20.30 11.52 -1.02
CA THR A 229 20.43 12.94 -1.38
C THR A 229 20.67 13.13 -2.88
N GLU A 230 21.47 12.29 -3.52
CA GLU A 230 21.69 12.38 -4.97
C GLU A 230 20.44 12.00 -5.76
N PHE A 231 19.74 10.93 -5.34
CA PHE A 231 18.49 10.50 -5.95
C PHE A 231 17.38 11.57 -5.80
N GLU A 232 17.25 12.17 -4.62
CA GLU A 232 16.26 13.21 -4.33
C GLU A 232 16.36 14.42 -5.27
N LYS A 233 17.58 14.80 -5.68
CA LYS A 233 17.81 15.91 -6.63
C LYS A 233 17.17 15.64 -8.00
N GLN A 234 16.97 14.38 -8.35
CA GLN A 234 16.43 13.97 -9.64
C GLN A 234 14.91 13.82 -9.61
N VAL A 235 14.32 13.52 -8.45
CA VAL A 235 12.87 13.37 -8.27
C VAL A 235 12.21 14.73 -8.06
N LYS A 236 11.35 15.16 -8.99
CA LYS A 236 10.67 16.47 -8.92
C LYS A 236 9.30 16.43 -8.23
N LEU A 237 8.85 15.27 -7.76
CA LEU A 237 7.63 15.13 -6.97
C LEU A 237 7.64 16.09 -5.76
N ILE A 238 6.52 16.80 -5.59
CA ILE A 238 6.37 17.89 -4.62
C ILE A 238 6.44 17.38 -3.17
N ASN A 239 5.94 16.17 -2.92
CA ASN A 239 5.85 15.58 -1.58
C ASN A 239 6.80 14.39 -1.46
N LYS A 240 7.93 14.60 -0.77
CA LYS A 240 8.92 13.57 -0.50
C LYS A 240 9.52 13.70 0.89
N THR A 241 9.81 12.57 1.52
CA THR A 241 10.48 12.51 2.83
C THR A 241 11.74 11.66 2.71
N LYS A 242 12.86 12.17 3.22
CA LYS A 242 14.11 11.43 3.32
C LYS A 242 14.26 10.79 4.68
N ILE A 243 14.61 9.52 4.69
CA ILE A 243 14.89 8.77 5.91
C ILE A 243 16.23 8.08 5.74
N ASN A 244 17.24 8.61 6.42
CA ASN A 244 18.61 8.10 6.39
C ASN A 244 18.75 6.92 7.37
N LYS A 245 18.00 5.85 7.13
CA LYS A 245 18.07 4.59 7.89
C LYS A 245 18.24 3.44 6.92
N ASN A 246 19.03 2.46 7.35
CA ASN A 246 19.21 1.23 6.59
C ASN A 246 18.08 0.25 6.93
N TYR A 247 17.35 -0.18 5.91
CA TYR A 247 16.21 -1.10 6.00
C TYR A 247 16.47 -2.46 5.34
N THR A 248 17.71 -2.78 5.00
CA THR A 248 18.08 -3.93 4.15
C THR A 248 17.60 -5.29 4.69
N ASN A 249 17.37 -5.42 6.00
CA ASN A 249 16.93 -6.67 6.63
C ASN A 249 15.46 -6.69 7.03
N LEU A 250 14.69 -5.65 6.69
CA LEU A 250 13.26 -5.59 7.00
C LEU A 250 12.43 -5.98 5.78
N THR A 251 11.33 -6.68 6.04
CA THR A 251 10.27 -6.91 5.06
C THR A 251 9.56 -5.59 4.73
N SER A 252 8.92 -5.51 3.56
CA SER A 252 8.13 -4.34 3.14
C SER A 252 7.06 -3.94 4.15
N MET A 253 6.45 -4.93 4.81
CA MET A 253 5.46 -4.70 5.86
C MET A 253 6.08 -4.11 7.13
N GLU A 254 7.29 -4.54 7.52
CA GLU A 254 8.00 -3.94 8.66
C GLU A 254 8.44 -2.51 8.35
N ILE A 255 8.91 -2.25 7.13
CA ILE A 255 9.24 -0.90 6.67
C ILE A 255 8.00 -0.01 6.74
N LEU A 256 6.88 -0.45 6.16
CA LEU A 256 5.62 0.30 6.18
C LEU A 256 5.16 0.57 7.61
N ASN A 257 5.19 -0.43 8.50
CA ASN A 257 4.80 -0.24 9.90
C ASN A 257 5.65 0.83 10.62
N GLN A 258 6.95 0.92 10.32
CA GLN A 258 7.79 1.98 10.90
C GLN A 258 7.41 3.37 10.38
N LEU A 259 7.01 3.48 9.11
CA LEU A 259 6.58 4.75 8.50
C LEU A 259 5.18 5.18 8.97
N LEU A 260 4.29 4.23 9.27
CA LEU A 260 2.96 4.54 9.80
C LEU A 260 2.98 5.02 11.26
N VAL A 261 4.07 4.75 11.99
CA VAL A 261 4.24 5.12 13.41
C VAL A 261 5.05 6.42 13.58
N SER A 262 5.83 6.82 12.57
CA SER A 262 6.68 8.02 12.56
C SER A 262 5.91 9.29 12.20
#